data_AF-A0A536P1I5-F1
#
_entry.id   AF-A0A536P1I5-F1
#
_cell.length_a   1.000
_cell.length_b   1.000
_cell.length_c   1.000
_cell.angle_alpha   90.00
_cell.angle_beta   90.00
_cell.angle_gamma   90.00
#
_symmetry.space_group_name_H-M   'P 1'
#
loop_
_entity.id
_entity.type
_entity.pdbx_description
1 polymer ?
#
loop_
_entity_poly.entity_id
_entity_poly.type
_entity_poly.pdbx_seq_one_letter_code
_entity_poly.pdbx_strand_id
1 'polypeptide(L)' 'MQDIVGATGPHAEHAEALMLFGQFVGGWDVESHQYAPDGAERTLRGEWYFFWALEGRAIQDVIVA' A
#
# COMPACT_ATOMS: atom_id res chain seq x y z
N MET A 1 9.10 -4.73 -14.02
CA MET A 1 7.70 -4.55 -13.57
C MET A 1 7.47 -3.15 -13.02
N GLN A 2 8.37 -2.66 -12.14
CA GLN A 2 8.39 -1.25 -11.73
C GLN A 2 8.45 -0.28 -12.92
N ASP A 3 9.21 -0.61 -13.96
CA ASP A 3 9.34 0.27 -15.16
C ASP A 3 8.12 0.26 -16.11
N ILE A 4 7.14 -0.63 -15.90
CA ILE A 4 5.95 -0.74 -16.78
C ILE A 4 4.70 -0.20 -16.08
N VAL A 5 4.55 -0.44 -14.78
CA VAL A 5 3.34 -0.08 -14.01
C VAL A 5 3.64 0.96 -12.92
N GLY A 6 4.88 1.04 -12.42
CA GLY A 6 5.24 1.90 -11.30
C GLY A 6 5.33 3.38 -11.67
N ALA A 7 5.13 4.24 -10.68
CA ALA A 7 5.36 5.67 -10.78
C ALA A 7 6.15 6.15 -9.55
N THR A 8 6.80 7.31 -9.66
CA THR A 8 7.62 7.89 -8.58
C THR A 8 6.83 8.83 -7.68
N GLY A 9 5.60 9.19 -8.05
CA GLY A 9 4.78 10.17 -7.36
C GLY A 9 3.34 10.19 -7.88
N PRO A 10 2.47 11.02 -7.28
CA PRO A 10 1.10 11.20 -7.74
C PRO A 10 1.08 11.87 -9.12
N HIS A 11 -0.01 11.64 -9.86
CA HIS A 11 -0.27 12.35 -11.10
C HIS A 11 -0.41 13.86 -10.86
N ALA A 12 0.31 14.67 -11.65
CA ALA A 12 0.47 16.11 -11.40
C ALA A 12 -0.87 16.88 -11.34
N GLU A 13 -1.82 16.56 -12.21
CA GLU A 13 -3.12 17.24 -12.29
C GLU A 13 -3.95 17.14 -11.00
N HIS A 14 -3.74 16.08 -10.21
CA HIS A 14 -4.52 15.80 -9.01
C HIS A 14 -3.61 15.59 -7.78
N ALA A 15 -2.38 16.09 -7.82
CA ALA A 15 -1.35 15.75 -6.84
C ALA A 15 -1.83 15.99 -5.40
N GLU A 16 -2.44 17.16 -5.12
CA GLU A 16 -2.96 17.48 -3.79
C GLU A 16 -4.06 16.51 -3.33
N ALA A 17 -5.06 16.26 -4.17
CA ALA A 17 -6.16 15.35 -3.83
C ALA A 17 -5.66 13.91 -3.62
N LEU A 18 -4.71 13.45 -4.45
CA LEU A 18 -4.14 12.11 -4.37
C LEU A 18 -3.29 11.90 -3.10
N MET A 19 -2.79 12.97 -2.49
CA MET A 19 -2.03 12.87 -1.24
C MET A 19 -2.89 12.43 -0.03
N LEU A 20 -4.22 12.42 -0.14
CA LEU A 20 -5.10 11.81 0.89
C LEU A 20 -4.64 10.38 1.22
N PHE A 21 -4.36 9.58 0.21
CA PHE A 21 -3.79 8.22 0.37
C PHE A 21 -2.28 8.20 0.12
N GLY A 22 -1.78 9.10 -0.73
CA GLY A 22 -0.35 9.20 -1.07
C GLY A 22 0.58 9.42 0.11
N GLN A 23 0.08 10.00 1.21
CA GLN A 23 0.85 10.17 2.45
C GLN A 23 1.30 8.84 3.09
N PHE A 24 0.71 7.71 2.70
CA PHE A 24 1.05 6.39 3.22
C PHE A 24 2.01 5.60 2.32
N VAL A 25 2.38 6.13 1.16
CA VAL A 25 3.37 5.51 0.27
C VAL A 25 4.71 5.37 1.01
N GLY A 26 5.21 4.15 1.10
CA GLY A 26 6.34 3.78 1.94
C GLY A 26 6.25 2.34 2.44
N GLY A 27 7.24 1.95 3.25
CA GLY A 27 7.24 0.68 3.97
C GLY A 27 6.85 0.88 5.43
N TRP A 28 6.08 -0.06 5.97
CA TRP A 28 5.57 -0.04 7.33
C TRP A 28 5.82 -1.37 8.00
N ASP A 29 6.32 -1.34 9.24
CA ASP A 29 6.22 -2.49 10.15
C ASP A 29 4.77 -2.59 10.65
N VAL A 30 4.18 -3.78 10.55
CA VAL A 30 2.77 -3.99 10.93
C VAL A 30 2.60 -5.18 11.87
N GLU A 31 1.66 -5.04 12.80
CA GLU A 31 1.08 -6.15 13.56
C GLU A 31 -0.39 -6.30 13.12
N SER A 32 -0.73 -7.48 12.59
CA SER A 32 -2.05 -7.78 12.04
C SER A 32 -2.77 -8.78 12.93
N HIS A 33 -3.92 -8.37 13.47
CA HIS A 33 -4.87 -9.25 14.15
C HIS A 33 -5.91 -9.72 13.14
N GLN A 34 -5.96 -11.02 12.88
CA GLN A 34 -6.80 -11.61 11.85
C GLN A 34 -7.80 -12.57 12.47
N TYR A 35 -9.05 -12.46 12.01
CA TYR A 35 -10.17 -13.26 12.47
C TYR A 35 -10.65 -14.15 11.32
N ALA A 36 -10.51 -15.46 11.49
CA ALA A 36 -11.01 -16.42 10.53
C ALA A 36 -12.53 -16.61 10.68
N PRO A 37 -13.24 -17.06 9.62
CA PRO A 37 -14.69 -17.28 9.68
C PRO A 37 -15.14 -18.31 10.73
N ASP A 38 -14.25 -19.22 11.13
CA ASP A 38 -14.48 -20.22 12.17
C ASP A 38 -14.25 -19.69 13.60
N GLY A 39 -13.88 -18.42 13.74
CA GLY A 39 -13.59 -17.76 15.01
C GLY A 39 -12.15 -17.94 15.50
N ALA A 40 -11.27 -18.60 14.73
CA ALA A 40 -9.86 -18.63 15.07
C ALA A 40 -9.22 -17.24 14.92
N GLU A 41 -8.39 -16.87 15.89
CA GLU A 41 -7.65 -15.61 15.90
C GLU A 41 -6.16 -15.86 15.69
N ARG A 42 -5.49 -14.99 14.94
CA ARG A 42 -4.03 -14.99 14.83
C ARG A 42 -3.47 -13.58 14.80
N THR A 43 -2.31 -13.41 15.43
CA THR A 43 -1.50 -12.20 15.36
C THR A 43 -0.26 -12.48 14.54
N LEU A 44 -0.02 -11.68 13.50
CA LEU A 44 1.13 -11.78 12.60
C LEU A 44 1.92 -10.47 12.63
N ARG A 45 3.25 -10.57 12.56
CA ARG A 45 4.12 -9.43 12.31
C ARG A 45 4.67 -9.53 10.90
N GLY A 46 4.71 -8.41 10.21
CA GLY A 46 5.17 -8.36 8.84
C GLY A 46 5.48 -6.94 8.40
N GLU A 47 5.74 -6.81 7.11
CA GLU A 47 6.00 -5.54 6.45
C GLU A 47 4.90 -5.27 5.42
N TRP A 48 4.42 -4.04 5.34
CA TRP A 48 3.43 -3.60 4.36
C TRP A 48 3.98 -2.44 3.54
N TYR A 49 4.09 -2.64 2.23
CA TYR A 49 4.65 -1.67 1.30
C TYR A 49 3.57 -1.09 0.39
N PHE A 50 3.50 0.23 0.30
CA PHE A 50 2.62 0.98 -0.60
C PHE A 50 3.45 1.77 -1.60
N PHE A 51 3.06 1.75 -2.87
CA PHE A 51 3.77 2.45 -3.94
C PHE A 51 2.83 2.97 -5.03
N TRP A 52 3.26 4.03 -5.71
CA TRP A 52 2.52 4.61 -6.84
C TRP A 52 2.56 3.69 -8.06
N ALA A 53 1.42 3.58 -8.73
CA ALA A 53 1.22 2.82 -9.95
C ALA A 53 0.38 3.61 -10.96
N LEU A 54 0.31 3.11 -12.20
CA LEU A 54 -0.53 3.64 -13.27
C LEU A 54 -0.31 5.15 -13.50
N GLU A 55 0.95 5.55 -13.71
CA GLU A 55 1.39 6.95 -13.86
C GLU A 55 0.99 7.86 -12.68
N GLY A 56 0.95 7.30 -11.46
CA GLY A 56 0.67 8.06 -10.25
C GLY A 56 -0.82 8.26 -9.97
N ARG A 57 -1.70 7.52 -10.65
CA ARG A 57 -3.17 7.58 -10.44
C ARG A 57 -3.71 6.48 -9.54
N ALA A 58 -2.88 5.51 -9.18
CA ALA A 58 -3.23 4.44 -8.26
C ALA A 58 -2.12 4.22 -7.23
N ILE A 59 -2.50 3.67 -6.09
CA ILE A 59 -1.58 3.09 -5.11
C ILE A 59 -1.81 1.58 -5.16
N GLN A 60 -0.71 0.84 -5.24
CA GLN A 60 -0.71 -0.61 -5.07
C GLN A 60 0.03 -0.94 -3.78
N ASP A 61 -0.40 -2.01 -3.12
CA ASP A 61 0.22 -2.51 -1.91
C ASP A 61 0.68 -3.97 -2.05
N VAL A 62 1.66 -4.33 -1.23
CA VAL A 62 2.12 -5.71 -1.02
C VAL A 62 2.40 -5.91 0.46
N ILE A 63 1.82 -6.97 1.04
CA ILE A 63 2.08 -7.40 2.41
C ILE A 63 2.99 -8.63 2.41
N VAL A 64 4.00 -8.64 3.29
CA VAL A 64 4.92 -9.75 3.52
C VAL A 64 4.77 -10.17 4.99
N ALA A 65 4.25 -11.37 5.22
CA ALA A 65 3.93 -11.92 6.54
C ALA A 65 4.13 -13.44 6.59
#